data_AF-A0A847IEM6-F1
#
_entry.id   AF-A0A847IEM6-F1
#
_cell.length_a   1.000
_cell.length_b   1.000
_cell.length_c   1.000
_cell.angle_alpha   90.00
_cell.angle_beta   90.00
_cell.angle_gamma   90.00
#
_symmetry.space_group_name_H-M   'P 1'
#
loop_
_entity.id
_entity.type
_entity.pdbx_description
1 polymer ?
#
loop_
_entity_poly.entity_id
_entity_poly.type
_entity_poly.pdbx_seq_one_letter_code
_entity_poly.pdbx_strand_id
1 'polypeptide(L)'
;MTQWGAGDDQRLATSLGVRADALPAVTAFITLVSSRAGDADATRRSVDTWNLFGPDLFADLADPAVATGVANAVFEIFGTEPESIAEAARWLLEHGPAQITAAMRWIIGLAAEAVGRIDDAEGHFERSCTADGEFVPALLRLAQYASDRGDALRGLALYDRIPGGREHPMFDVLLRYRDDREYSLVERARWLYEKAGQYLEQSQHHRDHLVELASIRIAPRLAGDSDLQDGLDDFVWDVVLFDCGAFAEFIAVRGPLLPADEQLLAQQWLLIERSLFEVEDVRPGAGMTMRAVRTGDRIDVTERAATRQVRAGEFYCARVVPVGEGVWNIFGGAEPVSLPQREPLLDLLDDDEATPEQLVAFLSARFGPPQFVTASGEPMVFCSSAWTVAPSSTLRRKLSRRFGAAHDDEWTWTEGDRVLGVVVLDTSRDPWTIKVDAMSEFDYEDMVHLVLGAAPGATLVREGRVPAAQMIAERRAGAMSGPAPQPDLDDPEIAALLDEKIRAYEQQWLDEQIPALDGLTPRQAAADPTRRDDLLNLLGSMPDDERPGTMSARRLREALGL
;
A
#
# COMPACT_ATOMS: atom_id res chain seq x y z
N MET A 1 44.90 10.57 0.08
CA MET A 1 44.49 9.39 -0.71
C MET A 1 44.53 8.17 0.19
N THR A 2 43.42 7.88 0.85
CA THR A 2 43.23 6.60 1.54
C THR A 2 42.89 5.59 0.44
N GLN A 3 43.73 4.58 0.23
CA GLN A 3 43.47 3.51 -0.75
C GLN A 3 42.22 2.74 -0.29
N TRP A 4 41.10 2.97 -0.96
CA TRP A 4 39.95 2.07 -0.92
C TRP A 4 40.31 0.83 -1.76
N GLY A 5 39.91 -0.36 -1.32
CA GLY A 5 40.27 -1.59 -2.02
C GLY A 5 39.57 -1.68 -3.38
N ALA A 6 40.11 -2.43 -4.34
CA ALA A 6 39.49 -2.61 -5.67
C ALA A 6 38.03 -3.13 -5.62
N GLY A 7 37.62 -3.78 -4.52
CA GLY A 7 36.23 -4.19 -4.29
C GLY A 7 35.29 -3.06 -3.85
N ASP A 8 35.81 -1.99 -3.24
CA ASP A 8 35.05 -0.81 -2.83
C ASP A 8 34.80 0.12 -4.02
N ASP A 9 35.78 0.28 -4.91
CA ASP A 9 35.63 1.05 -6.16
C ASP A 9 34.55 0.44 -7.07
N GLN A 10 34.48 -0.89 -7.16
CA GLN A 10 33.44 -1.58 -7.94
C GLN A 10 32.04 -1.37 -7.33
N ARG A 11 31.92 -1.38 -6.00
CA ARG A 11 30.64 -1.11 -5.31
C ARG A 11 30.20 0.32 -5.52
N LEU A 12 31.12 1.29 -5.38
CA LEU A 12 30.83 2.70 -5.59
C LEU A 12 30.45 3.00 -7.05
N ALA A 13 31.17 2.40 -8.01
CA ALA A 13 30.82 2.52 -9.42
C ALA A 13 29.42 1.97 -9.71
N THR A 14 29.08 0.82 -9.11
CA THR A 14 27.74 0.22 -9.23
C THR A 14 26.66 1.10 -8.61
N SER A 15 26.88 1.67 -7.41
CA SER A 15 25.90 2.54 -6.76
C SER A 15 25.68 3.85 -7.52
N LEU A 16 26.70 4.35 -8.21
CA LEU A 16 26.62 5.55 -9.03
C LEU A 16 26.12 5.28 -10.47
N GLY A 17 25.95 4.02 -10.86
CA GLY A 17 25.57 3.64 -12.22
C GLY A 17 26.65 3.96 -13.27
N VAL A 18 27.92 4.02 -12.87
CA VAL A 18 29.04 4.36 -13.76
C VAL A 18 29.97 3.17 -13.99
N ARG A 19 30.72 3.21 -15.08
CA ARG A 19 31.79 2.24 -15.35
C ARG A 19 32.93 2.46 -14.35
N ALA A 20 33.52 1.38 -13.84
CA ALA A 20 34.56 1.47 -12.80
C ALA A 20 35.81 2.27 -13.24
N ASP A 21 36.13 2.25 -14.53
CA ASP A 21 37.24 3.03 -15.10
C ASP A 21 36.95 4.53 -15.22
N ALA A 22 35.68 4.95 -15.16
CA ALA A 22 35.27 6.37 -15.13
C ALA A 22 35.23 6.95 -13.70
N LEU A 23 35.39 6.12 -12.66
CA LEU A 23 35.36 6.56 -11.25
C LEU A 23 36.41 7.64 -10.90
N PRO A 24 37.62 7.65 -11.50
CA PRO A 24 38.56 8.74 -11.29
C PRO A 24 38.04 10.09 -11.82
N ALA A 25 37.28 10.13 -12.91
CA ALA A 25 36.64 11.35 -13.42
C ALA A 25 35.60 11.89 -12.44
N VAL A 26 34.80 10.98 -11.86
CA VAL A 26 33.84 11.32 -10.80
C VAL A 26 34.53 11.92 -9.59
N THR A 27 35.59 11.26 -9.12
CA THR A 27 36.39 11.70 -7.97
C THR A 27 37.05 13.06 -8.22
N ALA A 28 37.57 13.28 -9.43
CA ALA A 28 38.19 14.54 -9.82
C ALA A 28 37.16 15.69 -9.82
N PHE A 29 35.95 15.45 -10.32
CA PHE A 29 34.88 16.45 -10.27
C PHE A 29 34.47 16.76 -8.82
N ILE A 30 34.23 15.75 -7.98
CA ILE A 30 33.90 15.96 -6.54
C ILE A 30 35.01 16.76 -5.84
N THR A 31 36.27 16.45 -6.13
CA THR A 31 37.42 17.17 -5.56
C THR A 31 37.43 18.63 -6.03
N LEU A 32 37.11 18.88 -7.31
CA LEU A 32 37.00 20.23 -7.86
C LEU A 32 35.88 21.02 -7.18
N VAL A 33 34.71 20.42 -6.99
CA VAL A 33 33.59 21.03 -6.25
C VAL A 33 34.01 21.35 -4.81
N SER A 34 34.64 20.40 -4.12
CA SER A 34 35.14 20.58 -2.74
C SER A 34 36.19 21.70 -2.65
N SER A 35 36.98 21.91 -3.70
CA SER A 35 37.96 23.00 -3.78
C SER A 35 37.33 24.39 -3.80
N ARG A 36 36.03 24.48 -4.15
CA ARG A 36 35.24 25.72 -4.22
C ARG A 36 34.51 26.06 -2.93
N ALA A 37 34.39 25.11 -2.00
CA ALA A 37 33.89 25.41 -0.66
C ALA A 37 34.88 26.34 0.09
N GLY A 38 34.46 27.57 0.38
CA GLY A 38 35.18 28.56 1.19
C GLY A 38 35.98 29.63 0.42
N ASP A 39 35.89 30.88 0.89
CA ASP A 39 36.25 32.09 0.13
C ASP A 39 37.64 32.67 0.49
N ALA A 40 38.63 32.39 -0.37
CA ALA A 40 39.79 33.24 -0.72
C ALA A 40 40.77 32.51 -1.68
N ASP A 41 40.94 31.18 -1.53
CA ASP A 41 41.96 30.37 -2.24
C ASP A 41 41.37 29.33 -3.23
N ALA A 42 40.08 29.42 -3.53
CA ALA A 42 39.34 28.46 -4.34
C ALA A 42 39.94 28.24 -5.75
N THR A 43 40.31 29.32 -6.43
CA THR A 43 40.94 29.29 -7.77
C THR A 43 42.28 28.56 -7.76
N ARG A 44 43.11 28.77 -6.72
CA ARG A 44 44.42 28.11 -6.58
C ARG A 44 44.24 26.61 -6.37
N ARG A 45 43.31 26.20 -5.48
CA ARG A 45 43.00 24.78 -5.23
C ARG A 45 42.40 24.08 -6.46
N SER A 46 41.63 24.78 -7.29
CA SER A 46 41.16 24.24 -8.57
C SER A 46 42.30 23.99 -9.56
N VAL A 47 43.28 24.90 -9.65
CA VAL A 47 44.47 24.68 -10.47
C VAL A 47 45.32 23.52 -9.93
N ASP A 48 45.44 23.40 -8.60
CA ASP A 48 46.15 22.27 -7.98
C ASP A 48 45.43 20.93 -8.24
N THR A 49 44.09 20.92 -8.19
CA THR A 49 43.25 19.76 -8.54
C THR A 49 43.39 19.39 -10.01
N TRP A 50 43.37 20.39 -10.91
CA TRP A 50 43.59 20.22 -12.33
C TRP A 50 44.96 19.61 -12.64
N ASN A 51 46.01 20.11 -11.98
CA ASN A 51 47.37 19.59 -12.13
C ASN A 51 47.53 18.18 -11.54
N LEU A 52 46.71 17.80 -10.56
CA LEU A 52 46.72 16.47 -9.94
C LEU A 52 46.14 15.38 -10.85
N PHE A 53 45.09 15.71 -11.61
CA PHE A 53 44.31 14.73 -12.37
C PHE A 53 44.54 14.77 -13.89
N GLY A 54 44.90 15.94 -14.44
CA GLY A 54 45.10 16.15 -15.87
C GLY A 54 43.78 16.36 -16.66
N PRO A 55 43.82 17.11 -17.78
CA PRO A 55 42.63 17.47 -18.57
C PRO A 55 41.88 16.27 -19.16
N ASP A 56 42.61 15.22 -19.55
CA ASP A 56 42.05 14.05 -20.22
C ASP A 56 41.14 13.24 -19.29
N LEU A 57 41.33 13.33 -17.96
CA LEU A 57 40.51 12.60 -17.01
C LEU A 57 39.07 13.11 -16.97
N PHE A 58 38.84 14.38 -17.28
CA PHE A 58 37.49 14.94 -17.34
C PHE A 58 36.75 14.54 -18.63
N ALA A 59 37.43 14.00 -19.63
CA ALA A 59 36.84 13.67 -20.93
C ALA A 59 35.66 12.68 -20.81
N ASP A 60 35.72 11.76 -19.84
CA ASP A 60 34.65 10.79 -19.56
C ASP A 60 33.35 11.42 -19.07
N LEU A 61 33.38 12.66 -18.56
CA LEU A 61 32.16 13.39 -18.17
C LEU A 61 31.25 13.70 -19.37
N ALA A 62 31.72 13.53 -20.60
CA ALA A 62 30.89 13.66 -21.79
C ALA A 62 29.90 12.49 -21.94
N ASP A 63 30.17 11.34 -21.33
CA ASP A 63 29.24 10.21 -21.28
C ASP A 63 28.04 10.59 -20.37
N PRO A 64 26.80 10.56 -20.88
CA PRO A 64 25.61 10.88 -20.10
C PRO A 64 25.45 10.06 -18.81
N ALA A 65 25.86 8.79 -18.81
CA ALA A 65 25.79 7.94 -17.62
C ALA A 65 26.80 8.40 -16.55
N VAL A 66 28.01 8.76 -16.96
CA VAL A 66 29.04 9.30 -16.06
C VAL A 66 28.61 10.66 -15.52
N ALA A 67 28.11 11.56 -16.37
CA ALA A 67 27.60 12.86 -15.94
C ALA A 67 26.46 12.72 -14.91
N THR A 68 25.55 11.76 -15.11
CA THR A 68 24.46 11.47 -14.18
C THR A 68 24.99 10.94 -12.85
N GLY A 69 25.91 9.98 -12.88
CA GLY A 69 26.56 9.49 -11.66
C GLY A 69 27.31 10.57 -10.89
N VAL A 70 27.95 11.53 -11.59
CA VAL A 70 28.56 12.71 -10.96
C VAL A 70 27.53 13.60 -10.29
N ALA A 71 26.45 13.93 -10.99
CA ALA A 71 25.37 14.75 -10.43
C ALA A 71 24.83 14.11 -9.14
N ASN A 72 24.48 12.83 -9.19
CA ASN A 72 24.02 12.08 -8.01
C ASN A 72 25.04 12.15 -6.86
N ALA A 73 26.32 11.93 -7.14
CA ALA A 73 27.34 12.00 -6.11
C ALA A 73 27.41 13.38 -5.42
N VAL A 74 27.44 14.47 -6.19
CA VAL A 74 27.67 15.82 -5.62
C VAL A 74 26.43 16.40 -4.95
N PHE A 75 25.24 16.14 -5.49
CA PHE A 75 23.98 16.62 -4.93
C PHE A 75 23.52 15.77 -3.74
N GLU A 76 23.72 14.45 -3.77
CA GLU A 76 23.15 13.55 -2.76
C GLU A 76 24.20 13.05 -1.77
N ILE A 77 25.26 12.38 -2.24
CA ILE A 77 26.20 11.67 -1.37
C ILE A 77 26.99 12.64 -0.49
N PHE A 78 27.43 13.75 -1.08
CA PHE A 78 28.23 14.76 -0.38
C PHE A 78 27.40 15.96 0.10
N GLY A 79 26.13 16.09 -0.32
CA GLY A 79 25.25 17.20 0.06
C GLY A 79 25.86 18.58 -0.23
N THR A 80 26.50 18.74 -1.39
CA THR A 80 27.31 19.94 -1.65
C THR A 80 26.43 21.11 -2.03
N GLU A 81 26.82 22.33 -1.64
CA GLU A 81 26.08 23.54 -2.01
C GLU A 81 25.95 23.67 -3.54
N PRO A 82 24.73 23.91 -4.08
CA PRO A 82 24.50 24.02 -5.52
C PRO A 82 25.39 25.05 -6.22
N GLU A 83 25.72 26.17 -5.57
CA GLU A 83 26.60 27.17 -6.18
C GLU A 83 28.04 26.65 -6.37
N SER A 84 28.57 25.86 -5.42
CA SER A 84 29.89 25.23 -5.56
C SER A 84 29.92 24.25 -6.73
N ILE A 85 28.83 23.51 -6.95
CA ILE A 85 28.66 22.60 -8.08
C ILE A 85 28.64 23.39 -9.40
N ALA A 86 27.85 24.48 -9.45
CA ALA A 86 27.76 25.35 -10.61
C ALA A 86 29.10 26.00 -10.95
N GLU A 87 29.85 26.49 -9.96
CA GLU A 87 31.18 27.07 -10.16
C GLU A 87 32.20 26.08 -10.71
N ALA A 88 32.23 24.84 -10.20
CA ALA A 88 33.10 23.80 -10.71
C ALA A 88 32.79 23.47 -12.18
N ALA A 89 31.50 23.33 -12.51
CA ALA A 89 31.06 23.08 -13.89
C ALA A 89 31.38 24.26 -14.82
N ARG A 90 31.19 25.53 -14.38
CA ARG A 90 31.59 26.72 -15.15
C ARG A 90 33.09 26.75 -15.40
N TRP A 91 33.89 26.40 -14.41
CA TRP A 91 35.34 26.35 -14.56
C TRP A 91 35.77 25.28 -15.59
N LEU A 92 35.10 24.13 -15.60
CA LEU A 92 35.33 23.09 -16.61
C LEU A 92 34.83 23.49 -18.01
N LEU A 93 33.82 24.36 -18.13
CA LEU A 93 33.46 24.94 -19.44
C LEU A 93 34.55 25.85 -20.02
N GLU A 94 35.35 26.50 -19.15
CA GLU A 94 36.42 27.41 -19.57
C GLU A 94 37.74 26.69 -19.84
N HIS A 95 38.05 25.64 -19.09
CA HIS A 95 39.37 24.99 -19.09
C HIS A 95 39.34 23.54 -19.59
N GLY A 96 38.18 22.89 -19.55
CA GLY A 96 37.95 21.50 -19.92
C GLY A 96 37.91 21.22 -21.42
N PRO A 97 37.87 19.94 -21.82
CA PRO A 97 37.72 19.56 -23.21
C PRO A 97 36.33 19.92 -23.76
N ALA A 98 36.24 20.32 -25.03
CA ALA A 98 34.96 20.80 -25.60
C ALA A 98 33.80 19.78 -25.52
N GLN A 99 34.10 18.49 -25.55
CA GLN A 99 33.10 17.41 -25.49
C GLN A 99 32.28 17.35 -24.20
N ILE A 100 32.79 17.90 -23.08
CA ILE A 100 32.03 17.90 -21.81
C ILE A 100 31.03 19.05 -21.71
N THR A 101 30.95 19.91 -22.73
CA THR A 101 30.11 21.12 -22.70
C THR A 101 28.65 20.80 -22.40
N ALA A 102 28.08 19.77 -23.03
CA ALA A 102 26.69 19.39 -22.82
C ALA A 102 26.44 18.97 -21.36
N ALA A 103 27.30 18.09 -20.83
CA ALA A 103 27.23 17.63 -19.44
C ALA A 103 27.37 18.77 -18.43
N MET A 104 28.36 19.65 -18.60
CA MET A 104 28.58 20.77 -17.67
C MET A 104 27.44 21.79 -17.73
N ARG A 105 26.89 22.08 -18.92
CA ARG A 105 25.71 22.93 -19.05
C ARG A 105 24.51 22.32 -18.33
N TRP A 106 24.30 21.02 -18.47
CA TRP A 106 23.24 20.30 -17.77
C TRP A 106 23.42 20.33 -16.25
N ILE A 107 24.62 20.07 -15.71
CA ILE A 107 24.92 20.16 -14.28
C ILE A 107 24.67 21.57 -13.71
N ILE A 108 25.05 22.62 -14.44
CA ILE A 108 24.73 24.00 -14.02
C ILE A 108 23.22 24.23 -14.01
N GLY A 109 22.50 23.64 -14.96
CA GLY A 109 21.03 23.68 -14.99
C GLY A 109 20.41 23.03 -13.75
N LEU A 110 20.88 21.84 -13.37
CA LEU A 110 20.45 21.18 -12.13
C LEU A 110 20.74 22.03 -10.88
N ALA A 111 21.93 22.66 -10.81
CA ALA A 111 22.28 23.52 -9.70
C ALA A 111 21.39 24.78 -9.62
N ALA A 112 20.99 25.34 -10.76
CA ALA A 112 20.06 26.46 -10.81
C ALA A 112 18.64 26.03 -10.39
N GLU A 113 18.18 24.86 -10.84
CA GLU A 113 16.88 24.27 -10.47
C GLU A 113 16.80 24.01 -8.96
N ALA A 114 17.85 23.45 -8.35
CA ALA A 114 17.93 23.15 -6.92
C ALA A 114 17.77 24.40 -6.01
N VAL A 115 18.01 25.61 -6.54
CA VAL A 115 17.81 26.88 -5.83
C VAL A 115 16.63 27.69 -6.38
N GLY A 116 15.74 27.06 -7.15
CA GLY A 116 14.52 27.66 -7.68
C GLY A 116 14.71 28.64 -8.85
N ARG A 117 15.88 28.69 -9.48
CA ARG A 117 16.15 29.55 -10.65
C ARG A 117 15.80 28.82 -11.95
N ILE A 118 14.51 28.59 -12.15
CA ILE A 118 13.99 27.74 -13.23
C ILE A 118 14.29 28.27 -14.64
N ASP A 119 14.19 29.58 -14.87
CA ASP A 119 14.50 30.17 -16.19
C ASP A 119 15.99 30.01 -16.53
N ASP A 120 16.88 30.18 -15.54
CA ASP A 120 18.31 29.94 -15.71
C ASP A 120 18.58 28.46 -16.01
N ALA A 121 17.91 27.56 -15.28
CA ALA A 121 18.02 26.11 -15.46
C ALA A 121 17.65 25.69 -16.89
N GLU A 122 16.50 26.16 -17.38
CA GLU A 122 16.05 25.86 -18.74
C GLU A 122 17.04 26.37 -19.79
N GLY A 123 17.49 27.63 -19.68
CA GLY A 123 18.47 28.17 -20.62
C GLY A 123 19.79 27.39 -20.61
N HIS A 124 20.14 26.75 -19.49
CA HIS A 124 21.26 25.82 -19.40
C HIS A 124 20.98 24.46 -20.08
N PHE A 125 19.78 23.90 -19.92
CA PHE A 125 19.39 22.67 -20.62
C PHE A 125 19.31 22.87 -22.15
N GLU A 126 18.79 24.01 -22.63
CA GLU A 126 18.78 24.33 -24.07
C GLU A 126 20.20 24.47 -24.64
N ARG A 127 21.11 25.11 -23.89
CA ARG A 127 22.53 25.20 -24.27
C ARG A 127 23.24 23.85 -24.23
N SER A 128 22.82 22.94 -23.34
CA SER A 128 23.30 21.56 -23.33
C SER A 128 22.90 20.85 -24.63
N CYS A 129 21.62 20.90 -25.00
CA CYS A 129 21.13 20.33 -26.27
C CYS A 129 21.70 21.00 -27.52
N THR A 130 22.12 22.26 -27.43
CA THR A 130 22.82 22.95 -28.53
C THR A 130 24.25 22.42 -28.71
N ALA A 131 24.92 22.05 -27.61
CA ALA A 131 26.26 21.49 -27.64
C ALA A 131 26.25 20.01 -28.09
N ASP A 132 25.26 19.25 -27.63
CA ASP A 132 25.01 17.87 -28.06
C ASP A 132 23.49 17.62 -28.13
N GLY A 133 22.99 17.46 -29.36
CA GLY A 133 21.57 17.27 -29.64
C GLY A 133 21.02 15.91 -29.18
N GLU A 134 21.88 14.97 -28.82
CA GLU A 134 21.54 13.62 -28.35
C GLU A 134 21.79 13.44 -26.85
N PHE A 135 22.17 14.51 -26.13
CA PHE A 135 22.41 14.45 -24.69
C PHE A 135 21.12 14.24 -23.89
N VAL A 136 20.74 12.97 -23.73
CA VAL A 136 19.47 12.51 -23.15
C VAL A 136 19.11 13.18 -21.81
N PRO A 137 20.03 13.36 -20.83
CA PRO A 137 19.67 13.98 -19.55
C PRO A 137 19.10 15.39 -19.70
N ALA A 138 19.58 16.18 -20.67
CA ALA A 138 19.04 17.51 -20.94
C ALA A 138 17.70 17.45 -21.69
N LEU A 139 17.55 16.51 -22.63
CA LEU A 139 16.28 16.28 -23.35
C LEU A 139 15.15 15.89 -22.38
N LEU A 140 15.42 15.01 -21.43
CA LEU A 140 14.47 14.59 -20.41
C LEU A 140 13.99 15.78 -19.57
N ARG A 141 14.93 16.62 -19.09
CA ARG A 141 14.57 17.84 -18.35
C ARG A 141 13.71 18.78 -19.19
N LEU A 142 14.08 19.06 -20.44
CA LEU A 142 13.27 19.92 -21.31
C LEU A 142 11.88 19.32 -21.60
N ALA A 143 11.75 18.00 -21.74
CA ALA A 143 10.47 17.33 -21.97
C ALA A 143 9.53 17.50 -20.77
N GLN A 144 10.08 17.41 -19.55
CA GLN A 144 9.36 17.67 -18.30
C GLN A 144 8.93 19.13 -18.19
N TYR A 145 9.82 20.08 -18.49
CA TYR A 145 9.49 21.51 -18.49
C TYR A 145 8.39 21.84 -19.49
N ALA A 146 8.40 21.19 -20.66
CA ALA A 146 7.32 21.31 -21.64
C ALA A 146 6.00 20.75 -21.09
N SER A 147 6.04 19.55 -20.49
CA SER A 147 4.88 18.96 -19.81
C SER A 147 4.31 19.88 -18.74
N ASP A 148 5.17 20.40 -17.86
CA ASP A 148 4.76 21.26 -16.74
C ASP A 148 4.06 22.53 -17.22
N ARG A 149 4.55 23.14 -18.31
CA ARG A 149 3.88 24.28 -18.96
C ARG A 149 2.58 23.96 -19.67
N GLY A 150 2.22 22.69 -19.80
CA GLY A 150 1.06 22.27 -20.58
C GLY A 150 1.33 22.19 -22.10
N ASP A 151 2.60 22.17 -22.53
CA ASP A 151 3.00 22.05 -23.93
C ASP A 151 3.24 20.58 -24.31
N ALA A 152 2.15 19.87 -24.58
CA ALA A 152 2.18 18.46 -24.93
C ALA A 152 2.95 18.17 -26.23
N LEU A 153 2.81 19.05 -27.23
CA LEU A 153 3.46 18.88 -28.54
C LEU A 153 4.98 18.99 -28.43
N ARG A 154 5.49 19.99 -27.69
CA ARG A 154 6.93 20.11 -27.44
C ARG A 154 7.43 18.94 -26.59
N GLY A 155 6.69 18.51 -25.58
CA GLY A 155 7.04 17.35 -24.76
C GLY A 155 7.17 16.07 -25.59
N LEU A 156 6.19 15.76 -26.45
CA LEU A 156 6.22 14.62 -27.36
C LEU A 156 7.42 14.68 -28.33
N ALA A 157 7.67 15.85 -28.92
CA ALA A 157 8.80 16.05 -29.84
C ALA A 157 10.16 15.85 -29.15
N LEU A 158 10.28 16.18 -27.86
CA LEU A 158 11.49 15.93 -27.07
C LEU A 158 11.64 14.45 -26.71
N TYR A 159 10.56 13.79 -26.30
CA TYR A 159 10.58 12.34 -26.05
C TYR A 159 10.89 11.51 -27.29
N ASP A 160 10.40 11.90 -28.47
CA ASP A 160 10.72 11.24 -29.74
C ASP A 160 12.23 11.26 -30.07
N ARG A 161 13.00 12.18 -29.48
CA ARG A 161 14.46 12.26 -29.64
C ARG A 161 15.23 11.41 -28.64
N ILE A 162 14.56 10.90 -27.61
CA ILE A 162 15.17 10.11 -26.55
C ILE A 162 15.08 8.63 -26.95
N PRO A 163 16.20 7.87 -26.94
CA PRO A 163 16.15 6.42 -27.11
C PRO A 163 15.24 5.79 -26.05
N GLY A 164 14.20 5.07 -26.48
CA GLY A 164 13.20 4.51 -25.57
C GLY A 164 12.18 5.52 -25.01
N GLY A 165 12.14 6.74 -25.58
CA GLY A 165 11.29 7.82 -25.06
C GLY A 165 9.80 7.61 -25.28
N ARG A 166 9.39 6.75 -26.23
CA ARG A 166 7.99 6.41 -26.48
C ARG A 166 7.42 5.45 -25.45
N GLU A 167 8.29 4.69 -24.80
CA GLU A 167 7.99 3.78 -23.72
C GLU A 167 7.92 4.48 -22.36
N HIS A 168 8.31 5.76 -22.29
CA HIS A 168 8.22 6.55 -21.08
C HIS A 168 6.74 6.79 -20.70
N PRO A 169 6.32 6.59 -19.43
CA PRO A 169 4.90 6.72 -19.03
C PRO A 169 4.25 8.05 -19.43
N MET A 170 5.00 9.15 -19.28
CA MET A 170 4.54 10.47 -19.71
C MET A 170 4.27 10.61 -21.21
N PHE A 171 4.88 9.82 -22.09
CA PHE A 171 4.57 9.89 -23.52
C PHE A 171 3.09 9.61 -23.78
N ASP A 172 2.54 8.57 -23.14
CA ASP A 172 1.12 8.22 -23.23
C ASP A 172 0.20 9.25 -22.59
N VAL A 173 0.66 9.91 -21.52
CA VAL A 173 -0.06 11.04 -20.92
C VAL A 173 -0.15 12.19 -21.92
N LEU A 174 0.97 12.62 -22.49
CA LEU A 174 1.03 13.73 -23.44
C LEU A 174 0.25 13.46 -24.73
N LEU A 175 0.19 12.21 -25.19
CA LEU A 175 -0.62 11.81 -26.34
C LEU A 175 -2.11 12.13 -26.17
N ARG A 176 -2.64 12.13 -24.93
CA ARG A 176 -4.04 12.49 -24.64
C ARG A 176 -4.32 13.99 -24.83
N TYR A 177 -3.28 14.81 -24.76
CA TYR A 177 -3.33 16.27 -24.82
C TYR A 177 -2.68 16.85 -26.09
N ARG A 178 -2.46 16.02 -27.12
CA ARG A 178 -1.75 16.40 -28.34
C ARG A 178 -2.54 17.30 -29.29
N ASP A 179 -3.84 17.40 -29.12
CA ASP A 179 -4.68 18.15 -30.05
C ASP A 179 -4.46 19.66 -29.82
N ASP A 180 -4.38 20.43 -30.90
CA ASP A 180 -4.24 21.89 -30.86
C ASP A 180 -5.59 22.55 -30.51
N ARG A 181 -6.08 22.25 -29.30
CA ARG A 181 -7.27 22.82 -28.69
C ARG A 181 -6.97 23.18 -27.23
N GLU A 182 -7.75 24.12 -26.71
CA GLU A 182 -7.71 24.44 -25.29
C GLU A 182 -8.42 23.34 -24.48
N TYR A 183 -7.71 22.75 -23.52
CA TYR A 183 -8.24 21.79 -22.57
C TYR A 183 -8.66 22.52 -21.30
N SER A 184 -9.87 22.24 -20.82
CA SER A 184 -10.38 22.81 -19.57
C SER A 184 -9.53 22.38 -18.36
N LEU A 185 -9.60 23.15 -17.27
CA LEU A 185 -8.91 22.79 -16.02
C LEU A 185 -9.31 21.38 -15.52
N VAL A 186 -10.59 21.02 -15.65
CA VAL A 186 -11.10 19.69 -15.29
C VAL A 186 -10.45 18.59 -16.13
N GLU A 187 -10.27 18.80 -17.44
CA GLU A 187 -9.58 17.85 -18.32
C GLU A 187 -8.09 17.76 -17.99
N ARG A 188 -7.44 18.87 -17.62
CA ARG A 188 -6.00 18.93 -17.31
C ARG A 188 -5.66 18.48 -15.89
N ALA A 189 -6.61 18.42 -14.96
CA ALA A 189 -6.35 18.08 -13.57
C ALA A 189 -5.64 16.72 -13.38
N ARG A 190 -5.99 15.69 -14.17
CA ARG A 190 -5.23 14.42 -14.13
C ARG A 190 -3.78 14.64 -14.56
N TRP A 191 -3.54 15.42 -15.61
CA TRP A 191 -2.18 15.73 -16.07
C TRP A 191 -1.38 16.49 -15.01
N LEU A 192 -2.01 17.41 -14.28
CA LEU A 192 -1.38 18.07 -13.12
C LEU A 192 -0.90 17.05 -12.07
N TYR A 193 -1.71 16.04 -11.76
CA TYR A 193 -1.29 14.96 -10.86
C TYR A 193 -0.12 14.13 -11.44
N GLU A 194 -0.17 13.79 -12.74
CA GLU A 194 0.92 13.06 -13.42
C GLU A 194 2.25 13.86 -13.43
N LYS A 195 2.20 15.19 -13.55
CA LYS A 195 3.40 16.06 -13.45
C LYS A 195 4.06 15.93 -12.08
N ALA A 196 3.27 15.91 -11.02
CA ALA A 196 3.78 15.72 -9.66
C ALA A 196 4.35 14.31 -9.46
N GLY A 197 3.69 13.27 -9.98
CA GLY A 197 4.22 11.91 -9.99
C GLY A 197 5.56 11.81 -10.73
N GLN A 198 5.65 12.41 -11.92
CA GLN A 198 6.91 12.48 -12.68
C GLN A 198 8.02 13.23 -11.93
N TYR A 199 7.69 14.31 -11.22
CA TYR A 199 8.64 15.02 -10.37
C TYR A 199 9.14 14.10 -9.24
N LEU A 200 8.23 13.39 -8.57
CA LEU A 200 8.52 12.47 -7.48
C LEU A 200 9.41 11.29 -7.94
N GLU A 201 9.17 10.70 -9.12
CA GLU A 201 10.03 9.64 -9.70
C GLU A 201 11.53 10.02 -9.75
N GLN A 202 11.79 11.32 -9.89
CA GLN A 202 13.14 11.88 -10.02
C GLN A 202 13.64 12.52 -8.73
N SER A 203 12.76 12.71 -7.75
CA SER A 203 13.15 13.22 -6.45
C SER A 203 13.85 12.13 -5.69
N GLN A 204 15.17 12.26 -5.57
CA GLN A 204 15.97 11.35 -4.78
C GLN A 204 15.73 11.57 -3.28
N HIS A 205 15.30 12.76 -2.86
CA HIS A 205 14.95 13.07 -1.47
C HIS A 205 13.79 12.22 -0.96
N HIS A 206 12.80 11.96 -1.81
CA HIS A 206 11.61 11.17 -1.48
C HIS A 206 11.72 9.69 -1.87
N ARG A 207 12.85 9.29 -2.46
CA ARG A 207 13.07 7.89 -2.88
C ARG A 207 13.08 6.94 -1.69
N ASP A 208 13.69 7.35 -0.58
CA ASP A 208 13.73 6.54 0.63
C ASP A 208 12.33 6.34 1.21
N HIS A 209 11.48 7.38 1.21
CA HIS A 209 10.07 7.26 1.58
C HIS A 209 9.31 6.28 0.67
N LEU A 210 9.49 6.35 -0.66
CA LEU A 210 8.87 5.39 -1.58
C LEU A 210 9.29 3.94 -1.27
N VAL A 211 10.57 3.69 -1.05
CA VAL A 211 11.10 2.36 -0.73
C VAL A 211 10.57 1.85 0.60
N GLU A 212 10.58 2.69 1.63
CA GLU A 212 10.10 2.34 2.97
C GLU A 212 8.59 2.05 2.96
N LEU A 213 7.79 2.95 2.43
CA LEU A 213 6.34 2.81 2.39
C LEU A 213 5.90 1.67 1.46
N ALA A 214 6.57 1.45 0.33
CA ALA A 214 6.31 0.27 -0.51
C ALA A 214 6.65 -1.04 0.22
N SER A 215 7.73 -1.07 1.01
CA SER A 215 8.08 -2.23 1.82
C SER A 215 7.00 -2.52 2.88
N ILE A 216 6.50 -1.48 3.56
CA ILE A 216 5.38 -1.61 4.52
C ILE A 216 4.10 -2.07 3.80
N ARG A 217 3.83 -1.52 2.62
CA ARG A 217 2.65 -1.84 1.79
C ARG A 217 2.56 -3.33 1.46
N ILE A 218 3.69 -3.97 1.19
CA ILE A 218 3.75 -5.39 0.82
C ILE A 218 4.02 -6.33 2.01
N ALA A 219 4.51 -5.81 3.15
CA ALA A 219 4.92 -6.62 4.30
C ALA A 219 3.87 -7.63 4.80
N PRO A 220 2.55 -7.35 4.77
CA PRO A 220 1.55 -8.34 5.18
C PRO A 220 1.41 -9.54 4.24
N ARG A 221 1.87 -9.45 2.98
CA ARG A 221 1.75 -10.52 1.97
C ARG A 221 2.62 -11.73 2.33
N LEU A 222 2.30 -12.90 1.81
CA LEU A 222 3.06 -14.12 2.07
C LEU A 222 4.51 -13.99 1.56
N ALA A 223 5.47 -14.44 2.40
CA ALA A 223 6.89 -14.35 2.07
C ALA A 223 7.22 -15.11 0.76
N GLY A 224 7.79 -14.39 -0.22
CA GLY A 224 8.21 -14.94 -1.52
C GLY A 224 7.32 -14.56 -2.71
N ASP A 225 6.17 -13.93 -2.48
CA ASP A 225 5.17 -13.62 -3.52
C ASP A 225 5.12 -12.12 -3.92
N SER A 226 6.09 -11.29 -3.53
CA SER A 226 5.98 -9.83 -3.71
C SER A 226 7.30 -9.18 -4.14
N ASP A 227 7.25 -8.43 -5.24
CA ASP A 227 8.29 -7.48 -5.62
C ASP A 227 8.02 -6.14 -4.90
N LEU A 228 9.08 -5.38 -4.59
CA LEU A 228 8.95 -4.01 -4.05
C LEU A 228 8.10 -3.15 -5.00
N GLN A 229 8.19 -3.39 -6.30
CA GLN A 229 7.39 -2.71 -7.31
C GLN A 229 5.88 -2.90 -7.11
N ASP A 230 5.44 -4.03 -6.53
CA ASP A 230 4.02 -4.30 -6.23
C ASP A 230 3.49 -3.47 -5.05
N GLY A 231 4.37 -2.75 -4.35
CA GLY A 231 4.03 -1.80 -3.29
C GLY A 231 3.93 -0.35 -3.77
N LEU A 232 4.47 -0.02 -4.94
CA LEU A 232 4.47 1.35 -5.50
C LEU A 232 3.16 1.63 -6.26
N ASP A 233 2.02 1.45 -5.60
CA ASP A 233 0.68 1.72 -6.13
C ASP A 233 0.23 3.17 -5.89
N ASP A 234 -0.86 3.60 -6.54
CA ASP A 234 -1.39 4.97 -6.47
C ASP A 234 -1.54 5.51 -5.04
N PHE A 235 -1.81 4.62 -4.07
CA PHE A 235 -1.93 4.98 -2.66
C PHE A 235 -0.58 5.36 -2.05
N VAL A 236 0.47 4.54 -2.24
CA VAL A 236 1.82 4.89 -1.76
C VAL A 236 2.34 6.15 -2.45
N TRP A 237 2.09 6.31 -3.75
CA TRP A 237 2.43 7.55 -4.47
C TRP A 237 1.76 8.78 -3.84
N ASP A 238 0.46 8.70 -3.53
CA ASP A 238 -0.27 9.81 -2.91
C ASP A 238 0.22 10.15 -1.51
N VAL A 239 0.54 9.13 -0.69
CA VAL A 239 1.08 9.35 0.66
C VAL A 239 2.42 10.07 0.58
N VAL A 240 3.32 9.67 -0.31
CA VAL A 240 4.60 10.38 -0.47
C VAL A 240 4.40 11.81 -1.01
N LEU A 241 3.48 11.98 -1.96
CA LEU A 241 3.14 13.29 -2.50
C LEU A 241 2.64 14.24 -1.40
N PHE A 242 1.62 13.86 -0.64
CA PHE A 242 0.95 14.80 0.25
C PHE A 242 1.43 14.71 1.69
N ASP A 243 1.64 13.51 2.21
CA ASP A 243 1.92 13.28 3.64
C ASP A 243 3.44 13.27 3.93
N CYS A 244 4.30 13.02 2.93
CA CYS A 244 5.75 13.21 3.01
C CYS A 244 6.25 14.54 2.39
N GLY A 245 5.33 15.38 1.88
CA GLY A 245 5.63 16.75 1.43
C GLY A 245 6.19 16.89 0.02
N ALA A 246 6.28 15.82 -0.78
CA ALA A 246 6.84 15.90 -2.14
C ALA A 246 6.01 16.78 -3.10
N PHE A 247 4.69 16.87 -2.91
CA PHE A 247 3.79 17.72 -3.68
C PHE A 247 3.99 19.21 -3.35
N ALA A 248 4.27 19.53 -2.08
CA ALA A 248 4.60 20.89 -1.67
C ALA A 248 5.93 21.34 -2.28
N GLU A 249 6.93 20.45 -2.29
CA GLU A 249 8.20 20.68 -2.95
C GLU A 249 8.04 20.87 -4.46
N PHE A 250 7.25 20.01 -5.12
CA PHE A 250 6.90 20.15 -6.53
C PHE A 250 6.32 21.54 -6.83
N ILE A 251 5.35 22.03 -6.04
CA ILE A 251 4.78 23.36 -6.25
C ILE A 251 5.82 24.46 -6.01
N ALA A 252 6.68 24.33 -4.99
CA ALA A 252 7.70 25.32 -4.69
C ALA A 252 8.74 25.46 -5.81
N VAL A 253 9.16 24.34 -6.39
CA VAL A 253 10.20 24.30 -7.43
C VAL A 253 9.62 24.50 -8.83
N ARG A 254 8.56 23.75 -9.18
CA ARG A 254 7.99 23.67 -10.53
C ARG A 254 6.79 24.59 -10.73
N GLY A 255 6.18 25.10 -9.67
CA GLY A 255 5.04 26.01 -9.73
C GLY A 255 5.18 27.17 -10.72
N PRO A 256 6.34 27.85 -10.83
CA PRO A 256 6.56 28.91 -11.81
C PRO A 256 6.41 28.49 -13.29
N LEU A 257 6.50 27.18 -13.59
CA LEU A 257 6.27 26.64 -14.93
C LEU A 257 4.81 26.34 -15.21
N LEU A 258 4.02 26.07 -14.17
CA LEU A 258 2.65 25.61 -14.35
C LEU A 258 1.78 26.74 -14.94
N PRO A 259 0.79 26.42 -15.79
CA PRO A 259 -0.32 27.31 -16.08
C PRO A 259 -0.91 27.88 -14.78
N ALA A 260 -1.26 29.17 -14.77
CA ALA A 260 -1.64 29.87 -13.54
C ALA A 260 -2.85 29.24 -12.82
N ASP A 261 -3.79 28.68 -13.58
CA ASP A 261 -4.97 27.99 -13.03
C ASP A 261 -4.63 26.61 -12.46
N GLU A 262 -3.71 25.86 -13.08
CA GLU A 262 -3.14 24.63 -12.53
C GLU A 262 -2.33 24.90 -11.25
N GLN A 263 -1.53 25.96 -11.22
CA GLN A 263 -0.78 26.32 -10.02
C GLN A 263 -1.70 26.65 -8.85
N LEU A 264 -2.79 27.39 -9.12
CA LEU A 264 -3.81 27.68 -8.11
C LEU A 264 -4.52 26.40 -7.65
N LEU A 265 -4.86 25.51 -8.57
CA LEU A 265 -5.49 24.22 -8.25
C LEU A 265 -4.56 23.36 -7.39
N ALA A 266 -3.27 23.28 -7.72
CA ALA A 266 -2.27 22.56 -6.94
C ALA A 266 -2.14 23.12 -5.51
N GLN A 267 -2.14 24.45 -5.35
CA GLN A 267 -2.14 25.08 -4.03
C GLN A 267 -3.40 24.76 -3.22
N GLN A 268 -4.56 24.60 -3.87
CA GLN A 268 -5.77 24.15 -3.18
C GLN A 268 -5.65 22.70 -2.71
N TRP A 269 -5.02 21.82 -3.49
CA TRP A 269 -4.83 20.41 -3.11
C TRP A 269 -3.97 20.25 -1.86
N LEU A 270 -3.00 21.14 -1.62
CA LEU A 270 -2.20 21.15 -0.39
C LEU A 270 -3.02 21.37 0.89
N LEU A 271 -4.23 21.92 0.78
CA LEU A 271 -5.12 22.17 1.91
C LEU A 271 -6.09 21.02 2.18
N ILE A 272 -6.10 20.00 1.31
CA ILE A 272 -7.02 18.87 1.42
C ILE A 272 -6.29 17.71 2.08
N GLU A 273 -6.80 17.29 3.22
CA GLU A 273 -6.37 16.09 3.93
C GLU A 273 -7.11 14.84 3.43
N ARG A 274 -6.50 13.68 3.65
CA ARG A 274 -7.15 12.39 3.43
C ARG A 274 -8.25 12.19 4.47
N SER A 275 -9.35 11.58 4.06
CA SER A 275 -10.48 11.33 4.97
C SER A 275 -11.16 10.00 4.66
N LEU A 276 -12.08 9.62 5.54
CA LEU A 276 -12.92 8.44 5.42
C LEU A 276 -14.28 8.83 4.86
N PHE A 277 -14.69 8.13 3.80
CA PHE A 277 -15.92 8.40 3.07
C PHE A 277 -16.81 7.16 3.01
N GLU A 278 -18.10 7.35 3.18
CA GLU A 278 -19.13 6.36 2.88
C GLU A 278 -19.69 6.61 1.49
N VAL A 279 -19.84 5.57 0.69
CA VAL A 279 -20.45 5.67 -0.64
C VAL A 279 -21.97 5.61 -0.48
N GLU A 280 -22.67 6.68 -0.83
CA GLU A 280 -24.15 6.72 -0.74
C GLU A 280 -24.83 6.33 -2.05
N ASP A 281 -24.26 6.74 -3.20
CA ASP A 281 -24.80 6.46 -4.54
C ASP A 281 -23.67 6.22 -5.54
N VAL A 282 -23.89 5.30 -6.48
CA VAL A 282 -22.91 4.95 -7.53
C VAL A 282 -23.58 5.05 -8.89
N ARG A 283 -22.93 5.78 -9.79
CA ARG A 283 -23.30 5.89 -11.20
C ARG A 283 -22.20 5.22 -12.03
N PRO A 284 -22.31 3.90 -12.32
CA PRO A 284 -21.21 3.12 -12.88
C PRO A 284 -20.63 3.73 -14.15
N GLY A 285 -19.30 3.95 -14.18
CA GLY A 285 -18.59 4.55 -15.30
C GLY A 285 -18.74 6.07 -15.44
N ALA A 286 -19.46 6.73 -14.53
CA ALA A 286 -19.69 8.17 -14.54
C ALA A 286 -19.20 8.87 -13.27
N GLY A 287 -19.47 8.33 -12.10
CA GLY A 287 -19.09 8.93 -10.81
C GLY A 287 -19.82 8.31 -9.62
N MET A 288 -19.61 8.85 -8.44
CA MET A 288 -20.25 8.41 -7.20
C MET A 288 -20.47 9.58 -6.24
N THR A 289 -21.48 9.46 -5.40
CA THR A 289 -21.72 10.39 -4.29
C THR A 289 -21.14 9.79 -3.02
N MET A 290 -20.23 10.53 -2.39
CA MET A 290 -19.53 10.11 -1.19
C MET A 290 -19.86 11.06 -0.05
N ARG A 291 -20.13 10.53 1.14
CA ARG A 291 -20.32 11.31 2.37
C ARG A 291 -19.09 11.18 3.26
N ALA A 292 -18.45 12.30 3.58
CA ALA A 292 -17.36 12.34 4.55
C ALA A 292 -17.90 11.90 5.92
N VAL A 293 -17.30 10.87 6.52
CA VAL A 293 -17.78 10.29 7.79
C VAL A 293 -17.58 11.29 8.93
N ARG A 294 -16.49 12.06 8.92
CA ARG A 294 -16.14 13.04 9.96
C ARG A 294 -17.07 14.26 9.98
N THR A 295 -17.34 14.84 8.80
CA THR A 295 -18.07 16.12 8.70
C THR A 295 -19.54 15.96 8.29
N GLY A 296 -19.88 14.84 7.64
CA GLY A 296 -21.19 14.63 7.02
C GLY A 296 -21.35 15.31 5.65
N ASP A 297 -20.31 15.98 5.14
CA ASP A 297 -20.36 16.65 3.84
C ASP A 297 -20.52 15.63 2.70
N ARG A 298 -21.33 16.00 1.69
CA ARG A 298 -21.59 15.18 0.51
C ARG A 298 -20.86 15.73 -0.70
N ILE A 299 -20.13 14.85 -1.38
CA ILE A 299 -19.27 15.21 -2.51
C ILE A 299 -19.60 14.29 -3.69
N ASP A 300 -19.83 14.88 -4.85
CA ASP A 300 -19.96 14.16 -6.12
C ASP A 300 -18.59 14.04 -6.80
N VAL A 301 -18.08 12.81 -6.84
CA VAL A 301 -16.77 12.47 -7.39
C VAL A 301 -16.94 11.94 -8.81
N THR A 302 -16.18 12.48 -9.78
CA THR A 302 -16.25 12.09 -11.20
C THR A 302 -15.38 10.89 -11.57
N GLU A 303 -14.93 10.12 -10.59
CA GLU A 303 -14.05 8.98 -10.81
C GLU A 303 -14.80 7.83 -11.51
N ARG A 304 -14.23 7.30 -12.60
CA ARG A 304 -14.95 6.40 -13.53
C ARG A 304 -14.52 4.95 -13.47
N ALA A 305 -13.25 4.68 -13.15
CA ALA A 305 -12.74 3.31 -13.16
C ALA A 305 -13.24 2.55 -11.92
N ALA A 306 -13.13 3.17 -10.75
CA ALA A 306 -13.53 2.58 -9.47
C ALA A 306 -15.05 2.29 -9.39
N THR A 307 -15.90 3.13 -9.99
CA THR A 307 -17.37 3.03 -9.93
C THR A 307 -17.95 1.79 -10.62
N ARG A 308 -17.12 0.97 -11.27
CA ARG A 308 -17.52 -0.33 -11.81
C ARG A 308 -17.53 -1.45 -10.77
N GLN A 309 -16.86 -1.26 -9.64
CA GLN A 309 -16.68 -2.27 -8.60
C GLN A 309 -17.20 -1.82 -7.23
N VAL A 310 -17.18 -0.50 -6.97
CA VAL A 310 -17.68 0.13 -5.75
C VAL A 310 -19.20 -0.04 -5.61
N ARG A 311 -19.67 -0.26 -4.36
CA ARG A 311 -21.09 -0.38 -4.00
C ARG A 311 -21.49 0.67 -2.96
N ALA A 312 -22.76 1.06 -2.98
CA ALA A 312 -23.32 1.88 -1.91
C ALA A 312 -23.24 1.16 -0.56
N GLY A 313 -22.95 1.92 0.51
CA GLY A 313 -22.72 1.43 1.87
C GLY A 313 -21.27 1.02 2.17
N GLU A 314 -20.37 1.00 1.17
CA GLU A 314 -18.95 0.73 1.37
C GLU A 314 -18.20 1.98 1.86
N PHE A 315 -17.11 1.76 2.61
CA PHE A 315 -16.27 2.83 3.14
C PHE A 315 -14.89 2.85 2.46
N TYR A 316 -14.41 4.04 2.16
CA TYR A 316 -13.12 4.26 1.51
C TYR A 316 -12.34 5.39 2.17
N CYS A 317 -11.06 5.13 2.43
CA CYS A 317 -10.08 6.13 2.81
C CYS A 317 -9.42 6.71 1.55
N ALA A 318 -9.61 7.99 1.29
CA ALA A 318 -9.15 8.62 0.06
C ALA A 318 -8.88 10.13 0.27
N ARG A 319 -8.13 10.72 -0.67
CA ARG A 319 -8.01 12.18 -0.80
C ARG A 319 -8.90 12.62 -1.95
N VAL A 320 -10.01 13.30 -1.62
CA VAL A 320 -10.98 13.80 -2.61
C VAL A 320 -10.68 15.27 -2.88
N VAL A 321 -10.14 15.57 -4.06
CA VAL A 321 -9.63 16.90 -4.41
C VAL A 321 -10.53 17.60 -5.44
N PRO A 322 -10.65 18.94 -5.40
CA PRO A 322 -11.36 19.67 -6.44
C PRO A 322 -10.57 19.60 -7.76
N VAL A 323 -11.25 19.54 -8.90
CA VAL A 323 -10.63 19.58 -10.24
C VAL A 323 -11.17 20.72 -11.11
N GLY A 324 -12.12 21.47 -10.58
CA GLY A 324 -12.79 22.60 -11.19
C GLY A 324 -13.91 23.07 -10.27
N GLU A 325 -14.68 24.07 -10.71
CA GLU A 325 -15.78 24.61 -9.92
C GLU A 325 -16.86 23.53 -9.69
N GLY A 326 -17.01 23.10 -8.42
CA GLY A 326 -18.00 22.10 -8.03
C GLY A 326 -17.73 20.68 -8.54
N VAL A 327 -16.54 20.41 -9.10
CA VAL A 327 -16.16 19.09 -9.62
C VAL A 327 -15.03 18.52 -8.76
N TRP A 328 -15.17 17.27 -8.35
CA TRP A 328 -14.24 16.60 -7.44
C TRP A 328 -13.75 15.27 -8.02
N ASN A 329 -12.53 14.87 -7.68
CA ASN A 329 -11.95 13.62 -8.15
C ASN A 329 -11.02 12.96 -7.12
N ILE A 330 -10.65 11.70 -7.36
CA ILE A 330 -9.66 10.95 -6.60
C ILE A 330 -8.57 10.50 -7.58
N PHE A 331 -7.31 10.85 -7.30
CA PHE A 331 -6.18 10.43 -8.12
C PHE A 331 -5.28 9.41 -7.40
N GLY A 332 -5.06 9.62 -6.10
CA GLY A 332 -4.17 8.84 -5.24
C GLY A 332 -4.71 7.53 -4.68
N GLY A 333 -5.59 6.87 -5.45
CA GLY A 333 -6.27 5.65 -5.01
C GLY A 333 -7.32 5.86 -3.91
N ALA A 334 -8.19 4.87 -3.77
CA ALA A 334 -9.20 4.80 -2.72
C ALA A 334 -9.08 3.46 -1.99
N GLU A 335 -8.75 3.52 -0.71
CA GLU A 335 -8.43 2.34 0.08
C GLU A 335 -9.69 1.82 0.78
N PRO A 336 -10.15 0.59 0.53
CA PRO A 336 -11.36 0.07 1.16
C PRO A 336 -11.17 -0.11 2.66
N VAL A 337 -12.19 0.27 3.43
CA VAL A 337 -12.21 0.21 4.89
C VAL A 337 -13.42 -0.61 5.34
N SER A 338 -13.19 -1.59 6.20
CA SER A 338 -14.28 -2.37 6.79
C SER A 338 -14.90 -1.64 7.98
N LEU A 339 -16.15 -1.97 8.34
CA LEU A 339 -16.84 -1.37 9.49
C LEU A 339 -16.03 -1.44 10.80
N PRO A 340 -15.38 -2.56 11.18
CA PRO A 340 -14.54 -2.61 12.39
C PRO A 340 -13.32 -1.70 12.35
N GLN A 341 -12.84 -1.34 11.16
CA GLN A 341 -11.69 -0.44 10.98
C GLN A 341 -12.09 1.04 10.99
N ARG A 342 -13.38 1.38 10.97
CA ARG A 342 -13.87 2.76 10.86
C ARG A 342 -13.34 3.65 11.99
N GLU A 343 -13.66 3.31 13.24
CA GLU A 343 -13.24 4.12 14.40
C GLU A 343 -11.72 4.15 14.56
N PRO A 344 -11.00 3.00 14.51
CA PRO A 344 -9.53 3.04 14.61
C PRO A 344 -8.85 3.86 13.51
N LEU A 345 -9.41 3.88 12.30
CA LEU A 345 -8.88 4.73 11.23
C LEU A 345 -9.19 6.21 11.46
N LEU A 346 -10.38 6.55 11.95
CA LEU A 346 -10.71 7.93 12.28
C LEU A 346 -9.81 8.45 13.39
N ASP A 347 -9.60 7.66 14.45
CA ASP A 347 -8.66 7.98 15.52
C ASP A 347 -7.24 8.22 14.97
N LEU A 348 -6.77 7.35 14.05
CA LEU A 348 -5.47 7.50 13.40
C LEU A 348 -5.39 8.76 12.51
N LEU A 349 -6.46 9.11 11.80
CA LEU A 349 -6.52 10.30 10.96
C LEU A 349 -6.76 11.60 11.75
N ASP A 350 -7.15 11.52 13.02
CA ASP A 350 -7.33 12.64 13.94
C ASP A 350 -6.08 12.90 14.81
N ASP A 351 -5.10 11.98 14.77
CA ASP A 351 -3.85 12.07 15.52
C ASP A 351 -2.78 12.85 14.74
N ASP A 352 -2.48 14.07 15.19
CA ASP A 352 -1.44 14.93 14.61
C ASP A 352 -0.03 14.33 14.69
N GLU A 353 0.21 13.34 15.56
CA GLU A 353 1.48 12.63 15.69
C GLU A 353 1.55 11.37 14.81
N ALA A 354 0.46 11.00 14.12
CA ALA A 354 0.42 9.83 13.27
C ALA A 354 1.39 9.96 12.09
N THR A 355 2.18 8.91 11.86
CA THR A 355 3.17 8.90 10.79
C THR A 355 2.61 8.29 9.49
N PRO A 356 3.14 8.66 8.31
CA PRO A 356 2.78 8.02 7.04
C PRO A 356 2.92 6.49 7.07
N GLU A 357 3.94 5.98 7.76
CA GLU A 357 4.20 4.55 7.92
C GLU A 357 3.06 3.84 8.67
N GLN A 358 2.52 4.47 9.72
CA GLN A 358 1.39 3.92 10.49
C GLN A 358 0.12 3.85 9.64
N LEU A 359 -0.17 4.90 8.86
CA LEU A 359 -1.30 4.92 7.93
C LEU A 359 -1.18 3.83 6.87
N VAL A 360 -0.01 3.72 6.22
CA VAL A 360 0.23 2.69 5.20
C VAL A 360 0.13 1.30 5.80
N ALA A 361 0.71 1.06 6.98
CA ALA A 361 0.61 -0.22 7.68
C ALA A 361 -0.84 -0.59 8.01
N PHE A 362 -1.62 0.35 8.55
CA PHE A 362 -3.02 0.14 8.92
C PHE A 362 -3.86 -0.28 7.71
N LEU A 363 -3.78 0.47 6.61
CA LEU A 363 -4.57 0.19 5.42
C LEU A 363 -4.08 -1.07 4.69
N SER A 364 -2.80 -1.41 4.79
CA SER A 364 -2.21 -2.58 4.12
C SER A 364 -2.46 -3.90 4.85
N ALA A 365 -2.88 -3.88 6.12
CA ALA A 365 -3.15 -5.08 6.92
C ALA A 365 -4.12 -6.06 6.22
N ARG A 366 -5.03 -5.56 5.37
CA ARG A 366 -5.98 -6.37 4.59
C ARG A 366 -5.34 -7.33 3.58
N PHE A 367 -4.09 -7.09 3.18
CA PHE A 367 -3.37 -8.00 2.27
C PHE A 367 -2.77 -9.21 2.99
N GLY A 368 -2.75 -9.17 4.32
CA GLY A 368 -2.27 -10.28 5.12
C GLY A 368 -3.26 -11.44 5.17
N PRO A 369 -2.78 -12.63 5.59
CA PRO A 369 -3.68 -13.74 5.87
C PRO A 369 -4.71 -13.32 6.92
N PRO A 370 -5.96 -13.81 6.83
CA PRO A 370 -7.00 -13.50 7.81
C PRO A 370 -6.49 -13.79 9.22
N GLN A 371 -6.51 -12.78 10.08
CA GLN A 371 -6.20 -12.98 11.48
C GLN A 371 -7.42 -13.52 12.20
N PHE A 372 -7.28 -14.71 12.79
CA PHE A 372 -8.31 -15.32 13.61
C PHE A 372 -8.06 -14.92 15.06
N VAL A 373 -8.94 -14.06 15.57
CA VAL A 373 -8.95 -13.65 16.97
C VAL A 373 -10.20 -14.19 17.65
N THR A 374 -10.11 -14.42 18.95
CA THR A 374 -11.28 -14.73 19.79
C THR A 374 -12.20 -13.51 19.86
N ALA A 375 -13.42 -13.68 20.39
CA ALA A 375 -14.35 -12.56 20.59
C ALA A 375 -13.78 -11.43 21.50
N SER A 376 -12.74 -11.71 22.28
CA SER A 376 -12.03 -10.74 23.11
C SER A 376 -10.78 -10.15 22.44
N GLY A 377 -10.51 -10.48 21.18
CA GLY A 377 -9.39 -9.94 20.41
C GLY A 377 -8.05 -10.68 20.59
N GLU A 378 -8.03 -11.79 21.34
CA GLU A 378 -6.79 -12.57 21.54
C GLU A 378 -6.51 -13.48 20.34
N PRO A 379 -5.24 -13.76 19.99
CA PRO A 379 -4.90 -14.71 18.94
C PRO A 379 -5.54 -16.08 19.20
N MET A 380 -6.29 -16.59 18.23
CA MET A 380 -6.95 -17.88 18.35
C MET A 380 -5.94 -19.03 18.13
N VAL A 381 -5.69 -19.81 19.17
CA VAL A 381 -4.76 -20.94 19.16
C VAL A 381 -5.50 -22.18 19.66
N PHE A 382 -5.55 -23.23 18.84
CA PHE A 382 -6.09 -24.50 19.29
C PHE A 382 -5.05 -25.22 20.15
N CYS A 383 -5.30 -25.24 21.45
CA CYS A 383 -4.49 -25.92 22.44
C CYS A 383 -5.14 -27.27 22.78
N SER A 384 -4.39 -28.36 22.71
CA SER A 384 -4.89 -29.71 23.00
C SER A 384 -3.87 -30.49 23.80
N SER A 385 -4.30 -31.12 24.90
CA SER A 385 -3.49 -32.10 25.63
C SER A 385 -4.26 -33.34 25.99
N ALA A 386 -3.50 -34.44 26.15
CA ALA A 386 -4.00 -35.71 26.64
C ALA A 386 -3.14 -36.19 27.80
N TRP A 387 -3.79 -36.61 28.88
CA TRP A 387 -3.15 -37.00 30.13
C TRP A 387 -3.63 -38.39 30.55
N THR A 388 -2.72 -39.28 30.93
CA THR A 388 -3.08 -40.56 31.54
C THR A 388 -3.31 -40.39 33.03
N VAL A 389 -4.38 -41.00 33.54
CA VAL A 389 -4.76 -40.94 34.94
C VAL A 389 -5.13 -42.33 35.46
N ALA A 390 -4.79 -42.60 36.71
CA ALA A 390 -5.22 -43.84 37.36
C ALA A 390 -6.75 -43.87 37.51
N PRO A 391 -7.40 -45.03 37.30
CA PRO A 391 -8.83 -45.18 37.53
C PRO A 391 -9.24 -44.72 38.93
N SER A 392 -10.24 -43.85 39.01
CA SER A 392 -10.71 -43.31 40.28
C SER A 392 -12.21 -43.05 40.27
N SER A 393 -12.92 -43.67 41.21
CA SER A 393 -14.35 -43.47 41.41
C SER A 393 -14.75 -42.04 41.81
N THR A 394 -13.78 -41.17 42.14
CA THR A 394 -14.04 -39.79 42.56
C THR A 394 -13.70 -38.73 41.51
N LEU A 395 -13.00 -39.10 40.44
CA LEU A 395 -12.45 -38.15 39.46
C LEU A 395 -13.56 -37.39 38.71
N ARG A 396 -14.55 -38.12 38.18
CA ARG A 396 -15.71 -37.53 37.48
C ARG A 396 -16.41 -36.45 38.33
N ARG A 397 -16.60 -36.72 39.63
CA ARG A 397 -17.19 -35.77 40.58
C ARG A 397 -16.30 -34.55 40.82
N LYS A 398 -14.98 -34.72 40.87
CA LYS A 398 -14.04 -33.60 41.03
C LYS A 398 -14.04 -32.70 39.79
N LEU A 399 -14.03 -33.27 38.60
CA LEU A 399 -14.13 -32.53 37.33
C LEU A 399 -15.46 -31.78 37.24
N SER A 400 -16.58 -32.43 37.57
CA SER A 400 -17.90 -31.78 37.55
C SER A 400 -18.04 -30.62 38.55
N ARG A 401 -17.30 -30.65 39.66
CA ARG A 401 -17.24 -29.52 40.60
C ARG A 401 -16.48 -28.31 40.06
N ARG A 402 -15.59 -28.52 39.08
CA ARG A 402 -14.76 -27.45 38.49
C ARG A 402 -15.37 -26.91 37.20
N PHE A 403 -15.89 -27.79 36.35
CA PHE A 403 -16.31 -27.46 34.99
C PHE A 403 -17.83 -27.53 34.77
N GLY A 404 -18.62 -27.86 35.81
CA GLY A 404 -20.08 -27.95 35.71
C GLY A 404 -20.59 -29.37 35.40
N ALA A 405 -21.82 -29.47 34.87
CA ALA A 405 -22.42 -30.77 34.58
C ALA A 405 -21.77 -31.42 33.34
N ALA A 406 -21.53 -32.73 33.42
CA ALA A 406 -21.03 -33.49 32.28
C ALA A 406 -22.16 -33.95 31.36
N HIS A 407 -21.91 -33.97 30.05
CA HIS A 407 -22.70 -34.71 29.07
C HIS A 407 -21.81 -35.82 28.50
N ASP A 408 -22.18 -37.10 28.67
CA ASP A 408 -21.39 -38.24 28.17
C ASP A 408 -19.87 -38.20 28.50
N ASP A 409 -19.55 -37.84 29.75
CA ASP A 409 -18.17 -37.70 30.26
C ASP A 409 -17.34 -36.60 29.56
N GLU A 410 -18.04 -35.64 28.95
CA GLU A 410 -17.53 -34.38 28.43
C GLU A 410 -18.03 -33.19 29.28
N TRP A 411 -17.14 -32.25 29.59
CA TRP A 411 -17.45 -31.00 30.28
C TRP A 411 -17.10 -29.83 29.37
N THR A 412 -18.08 -28.98 29.08
CA THR A 412 -17.88 -27.71 28.37
C THR A 412 -17.74 -26.60 29.39
N TRP A 413 -16.56 -25.98 29.45
CA TRP A 413 -16.33 -24.84 30.32
C TRP A 413 -16.81 -23.56 29.65
N THR A 414 -17.61 -22.77 30.37
CA THR A 414 -18.25 -21.57 29.86
C THR A 414 -18.14 -20.41 30.85
N GLU A 415 -18.08 -19.19 30.31
CA GLU A 415 -18.25 -17.93 31.05
C GLU A 415 -19.32 -17.10 30.34
N GLY A 416 -20.50 -16.99 30.94
CA GLY A 416 -21.68 -16.48 30.24
C GLY A 416 -22.04 -17.37 29.06
N ASP A 417 -22.21 -16.77 27.87
CA ASP A 417 -22.48 -17.50 26.62
C ASP A 417 -21.19 -17.93 25.88
N ARG A 418 -20.01 -17.62 26.42
CA ARG A 418 -18.72 -17.94 25.81
C ARG A 418 -18.25 -19.33 26.23
N VAL A 419 -17.91 -20.18 25.26
CA VAL A 419 -17.23 -21.47 25.51
C VAL A 419 -15.72 -21.23 25.60
N LEU A 420 -15.13 -21.58 26.74
CA LEU A 420 -13.69 -21.43 27.02
C LEU A 420 -12.89 -22.67 26.61
N GLY A 421 -13.49 -23.85 26.73
CA GLY A 421 -12.87 -25.10 26.28
C GLY A 421 -13.65 -26.33 26.73
N VAL A 422 -13.11 -27.50 26.39
CA VAL A 422 -13.74 -28.79 26.61
C VAL A 422 -12.78 -29.74 27.31
N VAL A 423 -13.28 -30.46 28.32
CA VAL A 423 -12.58 -31.56 28.98
C VAL A 423 -13.33 -32.86 28.70
N VAL A 424 -12.65 -33.90 28.22
CA VAL A 424 -13.23 -35.23 27.97
C VAL A 424 -12.51 -36.26 28.83
N LEU A 425 -13.26 -37.11 29.54
CA LEU A 425 -12.71 -38.25 30.26
C LEU A 425 -13.04 -39.54 29.50
N ASP A 426 -12.03 -40.18 28.93
CA ASP A 426 -12.14 -41.50 28.31
C ASP A 426 -11.76 -42.60 29.32
N THR A 427 -12.75 -43.40 29.70
CA THR A 427 -12.59 -44.56 30.60
C THR A 427 -12.61 -45.91 29.86
N SER A 428 -12.59 -45.90 28.52
CA SER A 428 -12.67 -47.12 27.69
C SER A 428 -11.40 -47.96 27.72
N ARG A 429 -10.27 -47.37 28.14
CA ARG A 429 -8.95 -48.01 28.24
C ARG A 429 -8.36 -47.79 29.64
N ASP A 430 -7.45 -48.67 30.05
CA ASP A 430 -6.67 -48.55 31.28
C ASP A 430 -5.19 -48.32 30.91
N PRO A 431 -4.54 -47.23 31.36
CA PRO A 431 -5.07 -46.14 32.19
C PRO A 431 -6.13 -45.28 31.49
N TRP A 432 -7.01 -44.65 32.28
CA TRP A 432 -7.98 -43.66 31.80
C TRP A 432 -7.25 -42.45 31.20
N THR A 433 -7.89 -41.75 30.28
CA THR A 433 -7.30 -40.56 29.63
C THR A 433 -8.19 -39.34 29.81
N ILE A 434 -7.60 -38.19 30.18
CA ILE A 434 -8.26 -36.89 30.14
C ILE A 434 -7.74 -36.11 28.94
N LYS A 435 -8.64 -35.64 28.09
CA LYS A 435 -8.34 -34.69 27.02
C LYS A 435 -8.79 -33.29 27.42
N VAL A 436 -7.97 -32.28 27.15
CA VAL A 436 -8.31 -30.86 27.34
C VAL A 436 -8.09 -30.16 26.01
N ASP A 437 -9.12 -29.49 25.50
CA ASP A 437 -9.06 -28.68 24.29
C ASP A 437 -9.56 -27.25 24.59
N ALA A 438 -8.86 -26.23 24.11
CA ALA A 438 -9.27 -24.82 24.23
C ALA A 438 -8.81 -24.00 23.02
N MET A 439 -9.43 -22.83 22.80
CA MET A 439 -9.18 -21.96 21.63
C MET A 439 -8.28 -20.74 21.94
N SER A 440 -7.74 -20.66 23.16
CA SER A 440 -6.74 -19.69 23.59
C SER A 440 -5.69 -20.39 24.47
N GLU A 441 -4.48 -19.83 24.56
CA GLU A 441 -3.46 -20.34 25.49
C GLU A 441 -3.82 -20.05 26.94
N PHE A 442 -4.42 -18.88 27.20
CA PHE A 442 -4.82 -18.47 28.54
C PHE A 442 -5.86 -19.41 29.15
N ASP A 443 -6.98 -19.65 28.45
CA ASP A 443 -8.03 -20.56 28.93
C ASP A 443 -7.51 -21.99 29.09
N TYR A 444 -6.63 -22.43 28.16
CA TYR A 444 -6.01 -23.75 28.21
C TYR A 444 -5.19 -23.96 29.50
N GLU A 445 -4.33 -23.00 29.85
CA GLU A 445 -3.47 -23.11 31.03
C GLU A 445 -4.29 -23.19 32.32
N ASP A 446 -5.35 -22.39 32.43
CA ASP A 446 -6.29 -22.42 33.54
C ASP A 446 -7.00 -23.78 33.63
N MET A 447 -7.50 -24.31 32.51
CA MET A 447 -8.15 -25.61 32.47
C MET A 447 -7.21 -26.74 32.87
N VAL A 448 -5.97 -26.75 32.37
CA VAL A 448 -4.96 -27.74 32.75
C VAL A 448 -4.67 -27.66 34.24
N HIS A 449 -4.52 -26.46 34.80
CA HIS A 449 -4.29 -26.27 36.23
C HIS A 449 -5.44 -26.83 37.07
N LEU A 450 -6.69 -26.64 36.62
CA LEU A 450 -7.88 -27.21 37.26
C LEU A 450 -7.94 -28.74 37.15
N VAL A 451 -7.58 -29.32 36.00
CA VAL A 451 -7.52 -30.77 35.76
C VAL A 451 -6.47 -31.43 36.66
N LEU A 452 -5.26 -30.86 36.73
CA LEU A 452 -4.19 -31.38 37.59
C LEU A 452 -4.56 -31.30 39.09
N GLY A 453 -5.31 -30.27 39.49
CA GLY A 453 -5.88 -30.21 40.84
C GLY A 453 -6.90 -31.32 41.12
N ALA A 454 -7.65 -31.77 40.12
CA ALA A 454 -8.60 -32.88 40.24
C ALA A 454 -7.90 -34.26 40.20
N ALA A 455 -6.84 -34.38 39.40
CA ALA A 455 -6.05 -35.58 39.17
C ALA A 455 -4.53 -35.34 39.38
N PRO A 456 -4.04 -35.29 40.64
CA PRO A 456 -2.64 -34.94 40.93
C PRO A 456 -1.58 -35.94 40.42
N GLY A 457 -2.01 -37.15 40.02
CA GLY A 457 -1.14 -38.18 39.44
C GLY A 457 -1.24 -38.28 37.92
N ALA A 458 -1.84 -37.29 37.26
CA ALA A 458 -1.95 -37.27 35.80
C ALA A 458 -0.58 -37.14 35.15
N THR A 459 -0.31 -37.94 34.13
CA THR A 459 0.95 -37.88 33.36
C THR A 459 0.64 -37.43 31.94
N LEU A 460 1.35 -36.41 31.45
CA LEU A 460 1.16 -35.89 30.10
C LEU A 460 1.56 -36.94 29.06
N VAL A 461 0.69 -37.19 28.09
CA VAL A 461 0.94 -38.10 26.95
C VAL A 461 1.31 -37.30 25.72
N ARG A 462 0.48 -36.29 25.40
CA ARG A 462 0.72 -35.39 24.28
C ARG A 462 0.19 -34.01 24.63
N GLU A 463 0.84 -33.01 24.05
CA GLU A 463 0.38 -31.63 24.02
C GLU A 463 0.63 -31.08 22.62
N GLY A 464 -0.21 -30.16 22.17
CA GLY A 464 -0.03 -29.43 20.94
C GLY A 464 -0.70 -28.07 21.00
N ARG A 465 -0.08 -27.09 20.35
CA ARG A 465 -0.62 -25.76 20.11
C ARG A 465 -0.54 -25.52 18.61
N VAL A 466 -1.68 -25.19 18.00
CA VAL A 466 -1.76 -24.94 16.57
C VAL A 466 -2.52 -23.63 16.36
N PRO A 467 -1.91 -22.59 15.76
CA PRO A 467 -2.62 -21.37 15.41
C PRO A 467 -3.84 -21.68 14.52
N ALA A 468 -4.95 -20.98 14.73
CA ALA A 468 -6.19 -21.24 13.99
C ALA A 468 -6.00 -21.10 12.46
N ALA A 469 -5.18 -20.14 12.03
CA ALA A 469 -4.82 -19.97 10.61
C ALA A 469 -4.14 -21.22 10.03
N GLN A 470 -3.20 -21.82 10.78
CA GLN A 470 -2.52 -23.07 10.37
C GLN A 470 -3.50 -24.24 10.36
N MET A 471 -4.35 -24.38 11.38
CA MET A 471 -5.35 -25.46 11.42
C MET A 471 -6.35 -25.37 10.26
N ILE A 472 -6.78 -24.16 9.89
CA ILE A 472 -7.66 -23.93 8.74
C ILE A 472 -6.92 -24.20 7.43
N ALA A 473 -5.66 -23.77 7.30
CA ALA A 473 -4.83 -24.07 6.14
C ALA A 473 -4.60 -25.58 5.99
N GLU A 474 -4.30 -26.30 7.07
CA GLU A 474 -4.12 -27.75 7.11
C GLU A 474 -5.43 -28.50 6.84
N ARG A 475 -6.59 -28.02 7.32
CA ARG A 475 -7.90 -28.57 6.92
C ARG A 475 -8.19 -28.34 5.44
N ARG A 476 -7.84 -27.18 4.90
CA ARG A 476 -7.98 -26.87 3.46
C ARG A 476 -7.03 -27.75 2.62
N ALA A 477 -5.78 -27.92 3.05
CA ALA A 477 -4.78 -28.77 2.39
C ALA A 477 -5.08 -30.27 2.56
N GLY A 478 -5.61 -30.67 3.71
CA GLY A 478 -6.09 -32.03 3.99
C GLY A 478 -7.36 -32.36 3.22
N ALA A 479 -8.24 -31.39 2.98
CA ALA A 479 -9.35 -31.49 2.04
C ALA A 479 -8.89 -31.63 0.57
N MET A 480 -7.63 -31.27 0.26
CA MET A 480 -6.99 -31.54 -1.04
C MET A 480 -6.29 -32.91 -1.13
N SER A 481 -6.18 -33.66 -0.02
CA SER A 481 -5.74 -35.06 -0.02
C SER A 481 -6.94 -36.01 0.03
N GLY A 482 -7.65 -36.07 -1.11
CA GLY A 482 -8.74 -37.01 -1.39
C GLY A 482 -10.13 -36.39 -1.21
N PRO A 483 -10.98 -36.34 -2.26
CA PRO A 483 -12.34 -35.89 -2.08
C PRO A 483 -13.10 -36.93 -1.24
N ALA A 484 -13.76 -36.49 -0.17
CA ALA A 484 -15.03 -37.11 0.17
C ALA A 484 -15.90 -37.00 -1.09
N PRO A 485 -16.58 -38.08 -1.53
CA PRO A 485 -17.37 -38.04 -2.75
C PRO A 485 -18.34 -36.86 -2.66
N GLN A 486 -18.13 -35.84 -3.49
CA GLN A 486 -19.10 -34.77 -3.63
C GLN A 486 -20.37 -35.39 -4.20
N PRO A 487 -21.55 -35.09 -3.64
CA PRO A 487 -22.80 -35.52 -4.22
C PRO A 487 -22.87 -35.02 -5.67
N ASP A 488 -23.19 -35.93 -6.60
CA ASP A 488 -23.38 -35.59 -8.00
C ASP A 488 -24.64 -34.70 -8.10
N LEU A 489 -24.45 -33.39 -8.28
CA LEU A 489 -25.53 -32.41 -8.33
C LEU A 489 -26.34 -32.52 -9.64
N ASP A 490 -25.83 -33.28 -10.63
CA ASP A 490 -26.55 -33.58 -11.86
C ASP A 490 -27.50 -34.80 -11.68
N ASP A 491 -27.43 -35.51 -10.54
CA ASP A 491 -28.40 -36.53 -10.17
C ASP A 491 -29.71 -35.87 -9.66
N PRO A 492 -30.85 -36.07 -10.33
CA PRO A 492 -32.10 -35.43 -9.97
C PRO A 492 -32.65 -35.86 -8.60
N GLU A 493 -32.29 -37.04 -8.09
CA GLU A 493 -32.73 -37.51 -6.76
C GLU A 493 -31.92 -36.83 -5.65
N ILE A 494 -30.62 -36.62 -5.88
CA ILE A 494 -29.73 -35.91 -4.96
C ILE A 494 -30.04 -34.42 -4.94
N ALA A 495 -30.27 -33.80 -6.11
CA ALA A 495 -30.67 -32.40 -6.21
C ALA A 495 -32.00 -32.15 -5.47
N ALA A 496 -32.98 -33.04 -5.60
CA ALA A 496 -34.27 -32.93 -4.91
C ALA A 496 -34.13 -33.03 -3.38
N LEU A 497 -33.30 -33.96 -2.88
CA LEU A 497 -33.03 -34.11 -1.46
C LEU A 497 -32.34 -32.87 -0.86
N LEU A 498 -31.36 -32.32 -1.57
CA LEU A 498 -30.65 -31.10 -1.16
C LEU A 498 -31.57 -29.88 -1.17
N ASP A 499 -32.47 -29.79 -2.15
CA ASP A 499 -33.49 -28.75 -2.21
C ASP A 499 -34.51 -28.86 -1.08
N GLU A 500 -34.92 -30.08 -0.70
CA GLU A 500 -35.81 -30.28 0.45
C GLU A 500 -35.13 -29.83 1.75
N LYS A 501 -33.86 -30.24 1.95
CA LYS A 501 -33.08 -29.86 3.12
C LYS A 501 -32.84 -28.35 3.20
N ILE A 502 -32.50 -27.70 2.09
CA ILE A 502 -32.22 -26.26 2.12
C ILE A 502 -33.48 -25.45 2.37
N ARG A 503 -34.64 -25.89 1.87
CA ARG A 503 -35.94 -25.25 2.19
C ARG A 503 -36.29 -25.36 3.67
N ALA A 504 -36.01 -26.51 4.29
CA ALA A 504 -36.20 -26.68 5.73
C ALA A 504 -35.26 -25.75 6.52
N TYR A 505 -34.00 -25.63 6.08
CA TYR A 505 -33.03 -24.74 6.68
C TYR A 505 -33.41 -23.25 6.52
N GLU A 506 -33.87 -22.84 5.35
CA GLU A 506 -34.38 -21.47 5.10
C GLU A 506 -35.53 -21.12 6.05
N GLN A 507 -36.48 -22.05 6.27
CA GLN A 507 -37.56 -21.81 7.22
C GLN A 507 -37.07 -21.67 8.66
N GLN A 508 -36.09 -22.48 9.06
CA GLN A 508 -35.47 -22.37 10.38
C GLN A 508 -34.71 -21.05 10.54
N TRP A 509 -33.98 -20.63 9.51
CA TRP A 509 -33.17 -19.42 9.52
C TRP A 509 -34.03 -18.15 9.71
N LEU A 510 -35.27 -18.13 9.19
CA LEU A 510 -36.21 -17.02 9.38
C LEU A 510 -36.57 -16.76 10.86
N ASP A 511 -36.40 -17.76 11.72
CA ASP A 511 -36.70 -17.72 13.14
C ASP A 511 -35.44 -17.76 14.03
N GLU A 512 -34.24 -17.77 13.42
CA GLU A 512 -32.95 -17.77 14.11
C GLU A 512 -32.53 -16.33 14.47
N GLN A 513 -31.91 -16.15 15.64
CA GLN A 513 -31.37 -14.85 16.04
C GLN A 513 -30.08 -14.55 15.28
N ILE A 514 -30.07 -13.46 14.51
CA ILE A 514 -28.94 -13.14 13.64
C ILE A 514 -28.13 -12.00 14.26
N PRO A 515 -26.84 -12.20 14.58
CA PRO A 515 -25.98 -11.16 15.15
C PRO A 515 -25.90 -9.89 14.27
N ALA A 516 -25.91 -10.04 12.95
CA ALA A 516 -25.92 -8.92 12.00
C ALA A 516 -27.21 -8.07 12.04
N LEU A 517 -28.25 -8.53 12.74
CA LEU A 517 -29.51 -7.81 12.99
C LEU A 517 -29.67 -7.48 14.50
N ASP A 518 -28.55 -7.30 15.22
CA ASP A 518 -28.49 -7.15 16.69
C ASP A 518 -29.25 -8.25 17.47
N GLY A 519 -29.22 -9.48 16.96
CA GLY A 519 -29.88 -10.62 17.61
C GLY A 519 -31.39 -10.72 17.37
N LEU A 520 -31.96 -9.88 16.50
CA LEU A 520 -33.32 -10.07 15.98
C LEU A 520 -33.38 -11.22 14.99
N THR A 521 -34.55 -11.84 14.87
CA THR A 521 -34.82 -12.78 13.77
C THR A 521 -35.16 -12.04 12.48
N PRO A 522 -34.95 -12.63 11.30
CA PRO A 522 -35.35 -12.04 10.03
C PRO A 522 -36.83 -11.63 9.99
N ARG A 523 -37.73 -12.42 10.59
CA ARG A 523 -39.15 -12.05 10.69
C ARG A 523 -39.39 -10.83 11.57
N GLN A 524 -38.67 -10.70 12.68
CA GLN A 524 -38.76 -9.56 13.58
C GLN A 524 -38.23 -8.28 12.90
N ALA A 525 -37.08 -8.38 12.24
CA ALA A 525 -36.48 -7.25 11.52
C ALA A 525 -37.36 -6.80 10.33
N ALA A 526 -38.03 -7.72 9.62
CA ALA A 526 -38.96 -7.36 8.54
C ALA A 526 -40.20 -6.59 9.02
N ALA A 527 -40.66 -6.88 10.25
CA ALA A 527 -41.83 -6.29 10.87
C ALA A 527 -41.54 -4.95 11.58
N ASP A 528 -40.26 -4.65 11.84
CA ASP A 528 -39.81 -3.40 12.45
C ASP A 528 -39.36 -2.39 11.38
N PRO A 529 -40.09 -1.28 11.17
CA PRO A 529 -39.75 -0.28 10.15
C PRO A 529 -38.35 0.33 10.30
N THR A 530 -37.79 0.35 11.52
CA THR A 530 -36.47 0.95 11.79
C THR A 530 -35.31 -0.01 11.56
N ARG A 531 -35.60 -1.33 11.51
CA ARG A 531 -34.60 -2.40 11.33
C ARG A 531 -34.70 -3.11 9.99
N ARG A 532 -35.73 -2.76 9.20
CA ARG A 532 -36.00 -3.35 7.88
C ARG A 532 -34.85 -3.14 6.89
N ASP A 533 -34.17 -2.00 6.96
CA ASP A 533 -33.04 -1.69 6.08
C ASP A 533 -31.82 -2.57 6.37
N ASP A 534 -31.54 -2.89 7.64
CA ASP A 534 -30.47 -3.82 8.03
C ASP A 534 -30.71 -5.22 7.44
N LEU A 535 -31.97 -5.68 7.47
CA LEU A 535 -32.37 -6.95 6.88
C LEU A 535 -32.25 -6.96 5.35
N LEU A 536 -32.63 -5.87 4.69
CA LEU A 536 -32.48 -5.74 3.23
C LEU A 536 -31.01 -5.76 2.82
N ASN A 537 -30.13 -5.10 3.57
CA ASN A 537 -28.69 -5.11 3.36
C ASN A 537 -28.10 -6.51 3.54
N LEU A 538 -28.50 -7.23 4.59
CA LEU A 538 -28.07 -8.60 4.84
C LEU A 538 -28.48 -9.54 3.68
N LEU A 539 -29.73 -9.47 3.23
CA LEU A 539 -30.22 -10.25 2.08
C LEU A 539 -29.54 -9.82 0.76
N GLY A 540 -29.11 -8.57 0.65
CA GLY A 540 -28.34 -8.04 -0.49
C GLY A 540 -26.89 -8.53 -0.55
N SER A 541 -26.30 -8.92 0.58
CA SER A 541 -24.94 -9.49 0.62
C SER A 541 -24.86 -10.96 0.18
N MET A 542 -26.00 -11.66 0.09
CA MET A 542 -26.05 -13.07 -0.29
C MET A 542 -25.87 -13.21 -1.82
N PRO A 543 -25.11 -14.23 -2.29
CA PRO A 543 -24.96 -14.48 -3.72
C PRO A 543 -26.29 -14.93 -4.36
N ASP A 544 -26.61 -14.42 -5.54
CA ASP A 544 -27.85 -14.71 -6.29
C ASP A 544 -27.83 -16.06 -7.05
N ASP A 545 -26.94 -17.00 -6.66
CA ASP A 545 -26.80 -18.30 -7.33
C ASP A 545 -27.91 -19.27 -6.89
N GLU A 546 -28.90 -19.55 -7.75
CA GLU A 546 -29.98 -20.52 -7.48
C GLU A 546 -29.55 -21.99 -7.75
N ARG A 547 -28.46 -22.45 -7.14
CA ARG A 547 -28.02 -23.86 -7.27
C ARG A 547 -28.73 -24.76 -6.27
N PRO A 548 -29.03 -26.03 -6.61
CA PRO A 548 -29.60 -26.97 -5.66
C PRO A 548 -28.77 -27.09 -4.37
N GLY A 549 -29.43 -27.03 -3.22
CA GLY A 549 -28.77 -27.08 -1.91
C GLY A 549 -28.17 -25.76 -1.40
N THR A 550 -28.41 -24.63 -2.08
CA THR A 550 -27.99 -23.29 -1.61
C THR A 550 -29.18 -22.41 -1.22
N MET A 551 -28.96 -21.54 -0.21
CA MET A 551 -29.98 -20.59 0.24
C MET A 551 -30.24 -19.54 -0.83
N SER A 552 -31.50 -19.16 -1.02
CA SER A 552 -31.92 -18.16 -1.99
C SER A 552 -32.42 -16.90 -1.30
N ALA A 553 -31.73 -15.80 -1.52
CA ALA A 553 -32.16 -14.48 -1.06
C ALA A 553 -33.55 -14.11 -1.61
N ARG A 554 -33.89 -14.54 -2.83
CA ARG A 554 -35.22 -14.34 -3.43
C ARG A 554 -36.31 -15.06 -2.63
N ARG A 555 -36.12 -16.35 -2.31
CA ARG A 555 -37.10 -17.12 -1.52
C ARG A 555 -37.28 -16.56 -0.12
N LEU A 556 -36.21 -16.07 0.49
CA LEU A 556 -36.26 -15.43 1.80
C LEU A 556 -37.03 -14.11 1.75
N ARG A 557 -36.81 -13.26 0.74
CA ARG A 557 -37.60 -12.03 0.52
C ARG A 557 -39.09 -12.34 0.36
N GLU A 558 -39.43 -13.32 -0.47
CA GLU A 558 -40.82 -13.78 -0.65
C GLU A 558 -41.45 -14.25 0.67
N ALA A 559 -40.72 -15.02 1.48
CA ALA A 559 -41.19 -15.52 2.77
C ALA A 559 -41.35 -14.42 3.84
N LEU A 560 -40.65 -13.29 3.69
CA LEU A 560 -40.68 -12.14 4.58
C LEU A 560 -41.62 -11.01 4.11
N GLY A 561 -42.21 -11.13 2.92
CA GLY A 561 -43.08 -10.11 2.33
C GLY A 561 -42.33 -8.81 2.01
N LEU A 562 -41.08 -8.94 1.57
CA LEU A 562 -40.18 -7.83 1.22
C LEU A 562 -40.15 -7.53 -0.27
#